data_AF-A0A1S7DQS3-F1
#
_entry.id   AF-A0A1S7DQS3-F1
#
_cell.length_a   1.000
_cell.length_b   1.000
_cell.length_c   1.000
_cell.angle_alpha   90.00
_cell.angle_beta   90.00
_cell.angle_gamma   90.00
#
_symmetry.space_group_name_H-M   'P 1'
#
loop_
_entity.id
_entity.type
_entity.pdbx_description
1 polymer ?
#
loop_
_entity_poly.entity_id
_entity_poly.type
_entity_poly.pdbx_seq_one_letter_code
_entity_poly.pdbx_strand_id
1 'polypeptide(L)'
;MAKIQLISTRELDFPPFYTGHILRSVEWIQNLPKEERYILKIVDTCFTEVEEEVSIPIYPEGYNPTNITDDVMHLITFEKQKNRVNKILGTPMERTVSRSYAEIKELAQLLQSKTNIKQMDLDDAIIEAFRQGLYLITKDEIENQGLKWYKCESIADWKIVRD
;
A
#
# COMPACT_ATOMS: atom_id res chain seq x y z
N MET A 1 -4.24 3.29 10.82
CA MET A 1 -5.14 2.40 10.03
C MET A 1 -4.23 1.51 9.20
N ALA A 2 -4.31 0.19 9.36
CA ALA A 2 -3.43 -0.71 8.63
C ALA A 2 -3.74 -0.64 7.13
N LYS A 3 -2.70 -0.62 6.30
CA LYS A 3 -2.84 -0.45 4.86
C LYS A 3 -2.98 -1.81 4.17
N ILE A 4 -3.92 -1.93 3.23
CA ILE A 4 -4.09 -3.10 2.36
C ILE A 4 -3.24 -2.88 1.12
N GLN A 5 -2.01 -3.40 1.16
CA GLN A 5 -0.98 -3.05 0.18
C GLN A 5 -0.15 -4.26 -0.26
N LEU A 6 0.22 -4.26 -1.53
CA LEU A 6 1.31 -5.05 -2.09
C LEU A 6 2.39 -4.11 -2.61
N ILE A 7 3.63 -4.57 -2.58
CA ILE A 7 4.76 -3.85 -3.13
C ILE A 7 5.57 -4.80 -4.01
N SER A 8 6.09 -4.29 -5.14
CA SER A 8 6.99 -5.07 -5.98
C SER A 8 8.34 -5.27 -5.30
N THR A 9 8.88 -6.48 -5.37
CA THR A 9 10.19 -6.85 -4.80
C THR A 9 11.36 -6.38 -5.66
N ARG A 10 11.08 -6.05 -6.92
CA ARG A 10 12.01 -5.47 -7.89
C ARG A 10 11.39 -4.26 -8.58
N GLU A 11 12.22 -3.53 -9.31
CA GLU A 11 11.73 -2.48 -10.19
C GLU A 11 11.00 -3.06 -11.41
N LEU A 12 9.92 -2.39 -11.80
CA LEU A 12 9.04 -2.76 -12.89
C LEU A 12 8.80 -1.55 -13.80
N ASP A 13 8.42 -1.83 -15.05
CA ASP A 13 8.14 -0.78 -16.03
C ASP A 13 6.76 -0.18 -15.77
N PHE A 14 6.71 1.09 -15.38
CA PHE A 14 5.49 1.81 -15.11
C PHE A 14 5.18 2.83 -16.21
N PRO A 15 3.98 2.78 -16.83
CA PRO A 15 3.61 3.71 -17.86
C PRO A 15 3.72 5.19 -17.44
N PRO A 16 4.03 6.10 -18.38
CA PRO A 16 4.37 5.82 -19.77
C PRO A 16 5.83 5.37 -19.97
N PHE A 17 6.79 5.82 -19.15
CA PHE A 17 8.23 5.54 -19.33
C PHE A 17 9.03 5.55 -18.02
N TYR A 18 8.40 5.22 -16.88
CA TYR A 18 9.07 5.15 -15.59
C TYR A 18 9.52 3.72 -15.28
N THR A 19 10.57 3.59 -14.48
CA THR A 19 10.99 2.32 -13.89
C THR A 19 11.21 2.54 -12.41
N GLY A 20 10.64 1.68 -11.57
CA GLY A 20 10.74 1.80 -10.12
C GLY A 20 9.94 0.72 -9.41
N HIS A 21 9.88 0.79 -8.09
CA HIS A 21 9.02 -0.08 -7.30
C HIS A 21 7.57 0.33 -7.42
N ILE A 22 6.67 -0.64 -7.47
CA ILE A 22 5.23 -0.40 -7.58
C ILE A 22 4.59 -0.73 -6.25
N LEU A 23 3.90 0.26 -5.68
CA LEU A 23 3.01 0.08 -4.54
C LEU A 23 1.58 -0.01 -5.06
N ARG A 24 0.95 -1.16 -4.84
CA ARG A 24 -0.47 -1.40 -5.13
C ARG A 24 -1.25 -1.31 -3.84
N SER A 25 -2.24 -0.42 -3.78
CA SER A 25 -3.04 -0.19 -2.58
C SER A 25 -4.53 -0.23 -2.88
N VAL A 26 -5.33 -0.72 -1.92
CA VAL A 26 -6.77 -0.52 -1.95
C VAL A 26 -7.08 0.85 -1.34
N GLU A 27 -7.61 1.76 -2.14
CA GLU A 27 -7.99 3.10 -1.70
C GLU A 27 -9.35 3.07 -0.98
N TRP A 28 -10.32 2.38 -1.56
CA TRP A 28 -11.62 2.19 -0.93
C TRP A 28 -12.28 0.87 -1.35
N ILE A 29 -13.23 0.45 -0.50
CA ILE A 29 -14.09 -0.72 -0.73
C ILE A 29 -15.53 -0.25 -0.56
N GLN A 30 -16.35 -0.46 -1.59
CA GLN A 30 -17.76 -0.15 -1.59
C GLN A 30 -18.56 -1.45 -1.60
N ASN A 31 -19.52 -1.55 -0.68
CA ASN A 31 -20.48 -2.64 -0.66
C ASN A 31 -21.72 -2.28 -1.48
N LEU A 32 -22.14 -3.13 -2.41
CA LEU A 32 -23.36 -2.99 -3.20
C LEU A 32 -24.31 -4.18 -2.96
N PRO A 33 -25.14 -4.15 -1.89
CA PRO A 33 -25.97 -5.29 -1.50
C PRO A 33 -27.02 -5.69 -2.52
N LYS A 34 -27.63 -4.72 -3.20
CA LYS A 34 -28.64 -4.98 -4.24
C LYS A 34 -28.08 -5.76 -5.43
N GLU A 35 -26.77 -5.67 -5.63
CA GLU A 35 -26.06 -6.32 -6.72
C GLU A 35 -25.17 -7.47 -6.24
N GLU A 36 -25.28 -7.82 -4.94
CA GLU A 36 -24.53 -8.87 -4.25
C GLU A 36 -23.02 -8.87 -4.54
N ARG A 37 -22.42 -7.67 -4.58
CA ARG A 37 -21.01 -7.49 -4.92
C ARG A 37 -20.32 -6.40 -4.11
N TYR A 38 -19.00 -6.50 -4.05
CA TYR A 38 -18.10 -5.45 -3.63
C TYR A 38 -17.42 -4.82 -4.84
N ILE A 39 -17.16 -3.53 -4.73
CA ILE A 39 -16.31 -2.78 -5.65
C ILE A 39 -15.08 -2.30 -4.89
N LEU A 40 -13.90 -2.56 -5.43
CA LEU A 40 -12.63 -2.12 -4.86
C LEU A 40 -11.98 -1.13 -5.82
N LYS A 41 -11.57 0.03 -5.31
CA LYS A 41 -10.66 0.91 -6.05
C LYS A 41 -9.23 0.61 -5.65
N ILE A 42 -8.43 0.24 -6.63
CA ILE A 42 -7.02 -0.08 -6.50
C ILE A 42 -6.23 1.04 -7.17
N VAL A 43 -5.22 1.53 -6.46
CA VAL A 43 -4.28 2.54 -6.96
C VAL A 43 -2.88 1.94 -6.98
N ASP A 44 -2.28 1.94 -8.16
CA ASP A 44 -0.90 1.53 -8.38
C ASP A 44 -0.03 2.78 -8.51
N THR A 45 1.02 2.87 -7.70
CA THR A 45 1.94 4.02 -7.65
C THR A 45 3.36 3.54 -7.88
N CYS A 46 4.07 4.13 -8.84
CA CYS A 46 5.50 3.89 -9.02
C CYS A 46 6.30 4.83 -8.12
N PHE A 47 7.37 4.35 -7.51
CA PHE A 47 8.27 5.16 -6.71
C PHE A 47 9.70 4.64 -6.78
N THR A 48 10.64 5.49 -6.39
CA THR A 48 12.05 5.14 -6.19
C THR A 48 12.51 5.67 -4.84
N GLU A 49 13.41 4.96 -4.18
CA GLU A 49 13.99 5.38 -2.90
C GLU A 49 15.22 6.25 -3.18
N VAL A 50 15.20 7.49 -2.69
CA VAL A 50 16.31 8.44 -2.86
C VAL A 50 16.75 8.96 -1.50
N GLU A 51 18.04 9.29 -1.37
CA GLU A 51 18.56 10.00 -0.20
C GLU A 51 18.40 11.51 -0.44
N GLU A 52 17.64 12.18 0.43
CA GLU A 52 17.48 13.63 0.44
C GLU A 52 17.99 14.21 1.76
N GLU A 53 18.58 15.41 1.69
CA GLU A 53 18.89 16.21 2.88
C GLU A 53 17.61 16.88 3.36
N VAL A 54 17.14 16.49 4.55
CA VAL A 54 15.98 17.11 5.20
C VAL A 54 16.47 17.93 6.38
N SER A 55 15.98 19.17 6.49
CA SER A 55 16.22 20.02 7.65
C SER A 55 15.26 19.65 8.77
N ILE A 56 15.79 19.13 9.87
CA ILE A 56 15.00 18.73 11.04
C ILE A 56 15.12 19.83 12.12
N PRO A 57 13.99 20.34 12.65
CA PRO A 57 14.04 21.31 13.74
C PRO A 57 14.52 20.65 15.04
N ILE A 58 15.50 21.28 15.67
CA ILE A 58 15.98 20.98 17.01
C ILE A 58 15.35 22.01 17.94
N TYR A 59 14.49 21.52 18.83
CA TYR A 59 13.82 22.32 19.84
C TYR A 59 14.65 22.43 21.12
N PRO A 60 14.56 23.54 21.88
CA PRO A 60 15.17 23.67 23.20
C PRO A 60 14.70 22.58 24.17
N GLU A 61 15.54 22.19 25.13
CA GLU A 61 15.18 21.19 26.15
C GLU A 61 13.90 21.59 26.92
N GLY A 62 12.99 20.62 27.09
CA GLY A 62 11.72 20.83 27.80
C GLY A 62 10.63 21.52 26.98
N TYR A 63 10.87 21.84 25.71
CA TYR A 63 9.90 22.48 24.84
C TYR A 63 8.91 21.47 24.22
N ASN A 64 7.63 21.81 24.24
CA ASN A 64 6.59 21.02 23.56
C ASN A 64 6.34 21.59 22.14
N PRO A 65 6.67 20.85 21.07
CA PRO A 65 6.54 21.31 19.69
C PRO A 65 5.09 21.57 19.22
N THR A 66 4.07 21.22 20.02
CA THR A 66 2.67 21.56 19.70
C THR A 66 2.30 23.00 20.07
N ASN A 67 3.13 23.72 20.84
CA ASN A 67 2.84 25.05 21.38
C ASN A 67 3.85 26.10 20.89
N ILE A 68 3.95 26.26 19.57
CA ILE A 68 4.85 27.24 18.94
C ILE A 68 4.36 28.67 19.23
N THR A 69 5.16 29.44 19.96
CA THR A 69 4.99 30.88 20.18
C THR A 69 6.10 31.65 19.46
N ASP A 70 5.81 32.88 19.03
CA ASP A 70 6.77 33.73 18.31
C ASP A 70 8.08 33.94 19.10
N ASP A 71 7.98 33.96 20.43
CA ASP A 71 9.12 34.14 21.35
C ASP A 71 10.11 32.96 21.34
N VAL A 72 9.76 31.79 20.82
CA VAL A 72 10.63 30.60 20.84
C VAL A 72 11.10 30.23 19.42
N MET A 73 10.51 30.81 18.37
CA MET A 73 10.93 30.56 16.99
C MET A 73 12.41 30.85 16.74
N HIS A 74 12.96 31.88 17.37
CA HIS A 74 14.37 32.25 17.23
C HIS A 74 15.35 31.26 17.90
N LEU A 75 14.86 30.35 18.74
CA LEU A 75 15.64 29.32 19.43
C LEU A 75 15.61 27.96 18.72
N ILE A 76 14.75 27.81 17.70
CA ILE A 76 14.69 26.58 16.89
C ILE A 76 15.88 26.59 15.94
N THR A 77 16.76 25.60 16.07
CA THR A 77 17.86 25.38 15.13
C THR A 77 17.50 24.24 14.18
N PHE A 78 18.19 24.13 13.03
CA PHE A 78 17.92 23.07 12.06
C PHE A 78 19.19 22.26 11.82
N GLU A 79 19.09 20.94 11.96
CA GLU A 79 20.14 20.02 11.55
C GLU A 79 19.78 19.39 10.21
N LYS A 80 20.78 19.26 9.33
CA LYS A 80 20.63 18.54 8.08
C LYS A 80 20.84 17.06 8.33
N GLN A 81 19.80 16.28 8.11
CA GLN A 81 19.89 14.83 8.16
C GLN A 81 19.61 14.25 6.77
N LYS A 82 20.46 13.30 6.34
CA LYS A 82 20.16 12.48 5.16
C LYS A 82 19.09 11.47 5.52
N ASN A 83 17.94 11.57 4.88
CA ASN A 83 16.84 10.64 5.04
C ASN A 83 16.54 9.96 3.71
N ARG A 84 16.21 8.67 3.78
CA ARG A 84 15.68 7.94 2.62
C ARG A 84 14.21 8.26 2.48
N VAL A 85 13.82 8.75 1.31
CA VAL A 85 12.45 9.12 0.98
C VAL A 85 11.99 8.41 -0.28
N ASN A 86 10.72 8.01 -0.30
CA ASN A 86 10.10 7.41 -1.48
C ASN A 86 9.58 8.51 -2.38
N LYS A 87 10.25 8.73 -3.51
CA LYS A 87 9.83 9.70 -4.52
C LYS A 87 8.89 9.03 -5.50
N ILE A 88 7.66 9.53 -5.58
CA ILE A 88 6.65 9.06 -6.53
C ILE A 88 7.08 9.42 -7.96
N LEU A 89 7.00 8.45 -8.86
CA LEU A 89 7.30 8.57 -10.28
C LEU A 89 6.00 8.51 -11.08
N GLY A 90 5.76 9.51 -11.91
CA GLY A 90 4.60 9.57 -12.79
C GLY A 90 3.26 9.77 -12.09
N THR A 91 2.19 9.48 -12.81
CA THR A 91 0.81 9.60 -12.32
C THR A 91 0.34 8.23 -11.81
N PRO A 92 -0.21 8.14 -10.59
CA PRO A 92 -0.82 6.90 -10.11
C PRO A 92 -1.86 6.36 -11.08
N MET A 93 -1.86 5.04 -11.29
CA MET A 93 -2.84 4.37 -12.13
C MET A 93 -3.98 3.84 -11.26
N GLU A 94 -5.19 4.25 -11.57
CA GLU A 94 -6.39 3.84 -10.86
C GLU A 94 -7.13 2.76 -11.65
N ARG A 95 -7.65 1.77 -10.93
CA ARG A 95 -8.52 0.74 -11.53
C ARG A 95 -9.54 0.25 -10.52
N THR A 96 -10.66 -0.24 -11.05
CA THR A 96 -11.75 -0.74 -10.24
C THR A 96 -11.93 -2.23 -10.51
N VAL A 97 -12.05 -3.00 -9.43
CA VAL A 97 -12.28 -4.44 -9.48
C VAL A 97 -13.60 -4.76 -8.80
N SER A 98 -14.44 -5.54 -9.47
CA SER A 98 -15.71 -6.02 -8.91
C SER A 98 -15.60 -7.48 -8.51
N ARG A 99 -16.12 -7.82 -7.33
CA ARG A 99 -16.16 -9.19 -6.80
C ARG A 99 -17.52 -9.47 -6.18
N SER A 100 -18.15 -10.55 -6.57
CA SER A 100 -19.40 -11.04 -5.98
C SER A 100 -19.18 -11.50 -4.53
N TYR A 101 -20.25 -11.52 -3.74
CA TYR A 101 -20.21 -12.08 -2.38
C TYR A 101 -19.80 -13.55 -2.35
N ALA A 102 -20.14 -14.33 -3.38
CA ALA A 102 -19.75 -15.73 -3.49
C ALA A 102 -18.22 -15.87 -3.59
N GLU A 103 -17.59 -15.12 -4.50
CA GLU A 103 -16.12 -15.11 -4.65
C GLU A 103 -15.41 -14.68 -3.36
N ILE A 104 -15.95 -13.66 -2.66
CA ILE A 104 -15.38 -13.20 -1.38
C ILE A 104 -15.53 -14.27 -0.28
N LYS A 105 -16.66 -15.00 -0.23
CA LYS A 105 -16.85 -16.10 0.72
C LYS A 105 -15.88 -17.26 0.48
N GLU A 106 -15.69 -17.66 -0.78
CA GLU A 106 -14.72 -18.70 -1.14
C GLU A 106 -13.30 -18.29 -0.77
N LEU A 107 -12.93 -17.04 -1.05
CA LEU A 107 -11.65 -16.46 -0.65
C LEU A 107 -11.47 -16.49 0.87
N ALA A 108 -12.46 -16.04 1.63
CA ALA A 108 -12.41 -16.03 3.09
C ALA A 108 -12.24 -17.45 3.66
N GLN A 109 -12.93 -18.45 3.11
CA GLN A 109 -12.78 -19.85 3.52
C GLN A 109 -11.39 -20.41 3.19
N LEU A 110 -10.88 -20.13 2.00
CA LEU A 110 -9.52 -20.53 1.60
C LEU A 110 -8.48 -19.95 2.57
N LEU A 111 -8.64 -18.67 2.94
CA LEU A 111 -7.73 -18.01 3.87
C LEU A 111 -7.84 -18.61 5.28
N GLN A 112 -9.05 -18.84 5.78
CA GLN A 112 -9.25 -19.51 7.07
C GLN A 112 -8.60 -20.90 7.13
N SER A 113 -8.50 -21.61 6.00
CA SER A 113 -7.82 -22.91 5.91
C SER A 113 -6.29 -22.81 5.86
N LYS A 114 -5.75 -21.71 5.31
CA LYS A 114 -4.31 -21.55 5.02
C LYS A 114 -3.57 -20.72 6.05
N THR A 115 -4.27 -19.92 6.84
CA THR A 115 -3.66 -18.98 7.77
C THR A 115 -4.16 -19.23 9.18
N ASN A 116 -3.25 -19.12 10.16
CA ASN A 116 -3.56 -19.12 11.59
C ASN A 116 -4.28 -17.81 12.02
N ILE A 117 -5.20 -17.29 11.20
CA ILE A 117 -6.01 -16.09 11.50
C ILE A 117 -6.79 -16.25 12.82
N LYS A 118 -7.01 -17.49 13.28
CA LYS A 118 -7.69 -17.79 14.56
C LYS A 118 -7.05 -17.17 15.81
N GLN A 119 -5.82 -16.66 15.74
CA GLN A 119 -5.12 -16.01 16.86
C GLN A 119 -4.98 -14.49 16.72
N MET A 120 -5.48 -13.90 15.64
CA MET A 120 -5.43 -12.44 15.43
C MET A 120 -6.69 -11.79 16.02
N ASP A 121 -6.56 -10.54 16.46
CA ASP A 121 -7.73 -9.73 16.77
C ASP A 121 -8.61 -9.55 15.52
N LEU A 122 -9.91 -9.31 15.70
CA LEU A 122 -10.89 -9.30 14.61
C LEU A 122 -10.54 -8.28 13.53
N ASP A 123 -10.07 -7.10 13.94
CA ASP A 123 -9.70 -6.03 13.02
C ASP A 123 -8.47 -6.41 12.18
N ASP A 124 -7.44 -6.98 12.81
CA ASP A 124 -6.23 -7.46 12.13
C ASP A 124 -6.51 -8.64 11.19
N ALA A 125 -7.42 -9.54 11.59
CA ALA A 125 -7.88 -10.66 10.78
C ALA A 125 -8.57 -10.18 9.49
N ILE A 126 -9.40 -9.14 9.58
CA ILE A 126 -10.09 -8.54 8.44
C ILE A 126 -9.07 -7.87 7.50
N ILE A 127 -8.12 -7.10 8.05
CA ILE A 127 -7.05 -6.46 7.28
C ILE A 127 -6.20 -7.50 6.54
N GLU A 128 -5.78 -8.57 7.23
CA GLU A 128 -4.99 -9.64 6.60
C GLU A 128 -5.82 -10.35 5.51
N ALA A 129 -7.12 -10.57 5.72
CA ALA A 129 -7.98 -11.15 4.70
C ALA A 129 -8.03 -10.29 3.43
N PHE A 130 -8.12 -8.97 3.57
CA PHE A 130 -8.07 -8.06 2.42
C PHE A 130 -6.69 -8.01 1.74
N ARG A 131 -5.59 -8.03 2.51
CA ARG A 131 -4.22 -8.11 1.96
C ARG A 131 -4.03 -9.36 1.12
N GLN A 132 -4.48 -10.50 1.64
CA GLN A 132 -4.44 -11.77 0.93
C GLN A 132 -5.38 -11.78 -0.29
N GLY A 133 -6.55 -11.15 -0.19
CA GLY A 133 -7.44 -10.94 -1.34
C GLY A 133 -6.78 -10.14 -2.45
N LEU A 134 -6.12 -9.02 -2.12
CA LEU A 134 -5.36 -8.22 -3.09
C LEU A 134 -4.24 -9.03 -3.75
N TYR A 135 -3.53 -9.86 -2.97
CA TYR A 135 -2.50 -10.77 -3.47
C TYR A 135 -3.07 -11.79 -4.47
N LEU A 136 -4.16 -12.46 -4.11
CA LEU A 136 -4.80 -13.47 -4.95
C LEU A 136 -5.38 -12.88 -6.24
N ILE A 137 -5.97 -11.68 -6.17
CA ILE A 137 -6.41 -10.95 -7.36
C ILE A 137 -5.23 -10.64 -8.27
N THR A 138 -4.13 -10.11 -7.71
CA THR A 138 -2.92 -9.79 -8.48
C THR A 138 -2.33 -11.05 -9.12
N LYS A 139 -2.35 -12.18 -8.40
CA LYS A 139 -1.92 -13.48 -8.92
C LYS A 139 -2.75 -13.92 -10.12
N ASP A 140 -4.07 -13.88 -9.97
CA ASP A 140 -5.00 -14.28 -11.04
C ASP A 140 -4.86 -13.42 -12.28
N GLU A 141 -4.71 -12.09 -12.11
CA GLU A 141 -4.45 -11.16 -13.22
C GLU A 141 -3.18 -11.53 -14.01
N ILE A 142 -2.08 -11.80 -13.30
CA ILE A 142 -0.77 -12.09 -13.91
C ILE A 142 -0.76 -13.49 -14.56
N GLU A 143 -1.18 -14.51 -13.81
CA GLU A 143 -0.96 -15.91 -14.18
C GLU A 143 -2.09 -16.49 -15.04
N ASN A 144 -3.35 -16.11 -14.79
CA ASN A 144 -4.51 -16.72 -15.45
C ASN A 144 -5.11 -15.82 -16.53
N GLN A 145 -5.15 -14.51 -16.30
CA GLN A 145 -5.73 -13.55 -17.26
C GLN A 145 -4.71 -13.02 -18.27
N GLY A 146 -3.42 -13.33 -18.10
CA GLY A 146 -2.34 -12.87 -18.97
C GLY A 146 -2.15 -11.35 -18.94
N LEU A 147 -2.68 -10.67 -17.92
CA LEU A 147 -2.51 -9.23 -17.74
C LEU A 147 -1.11 -9.00 -17.16
N LYS A 148 -0.12 -8.87 -18.06
CA LYS A 148 1.28 -8.54 -17.76
C LYS A 148 1.44 -7.07 -17.36
N TRP A 149 0.67 -6.62 -16.37
CA TRP A 149 0.80 -5.28 -15.79
C TRP A 149 2.27 -5.03 -15.48
N TYR A 150 2.80 -3.93 -16.03
CA TYR A 150 4.17 -3.49 -15.76
C TYR A 150 5.26 -4.50 -16.17
N LYS A 151 4.96 -5.37 -17.15
CA LYS A 151 5.79 -6.51 -17.58
C LYS A 151 6.15 -7.47 -16.44
N CYS A 152 5.28 -7.55 -15.44
CA CYS A 152 5.36 -8.56 -14.40
C CYS A 152 4.90 -9.91 -14.97
N GLU A 153 5.69 -10.96 -14.78
CA GLU A 153 5.40 -12.31 -15.29
C GLU A 153 5.12 -13.33 -14.18
N SER A 154 5.31 -12.96 -12.91
CA SER A 154 5.06 -13.84 -11.78
C SER A 154 4.62 -13.09 -10.54
N ILE A 155 3.71 -13.69 -9.76
CA ILE A 155 3.32 -13.18 -8.45
C ILE A 155 4.49 -13.14 -7.44
N ALA A 156 5.58 -13.88 -7.70
CA ALA A 156 6.79 -13.85 -6.88
C ALA A 156 7.47 -12.46 -6.86
N ASP A 157 7.17 -11.62 -7.84
CA ASP A 157 7.63 -10.22 -7.89
C ASP A 157 6.87 -9.31 -6.90
N TRP A 158 5.91 -9.84 -6.12
CA TRP A 158 5.07 -9.06 -5.20
C TRP A 158 5.13 -9.60 -3.78
N LYS A 159 5.18 -8.69 -2.80
CA LYS A 159 5.07 -9.00 -1.37
C LYS A 159 3.93 -8.23 -0.71
N ILE A 160 3.24 -8.87 0.24
CA ILE A 160 2.27 -8.21 1.12
C ILE A 160 3.02 -7.29 2.08
N VAL A 161 2.56 -6.05 2.21
CA VAL A 161 3.07 -5.08 3.20
C VAL A 161 2.31 -5.26 4.50
N ARG A 162 3.02 -5.50 5.61
CA ARG A 162 2.43 -5.73 6.94
C ARG A 162 2.73 -4.64 7.97
N ASP A 163 3.54 -3.66 7.60
CA ASP A 163 3.98 -2.53 8.43
C ASP A 163 2.81 -1.63 8.90
#